data_AF-A0A2G1XNX5-F1
#
_entry.id   AF-A0A2G1XNX5-F1
#
_cell.length_a   1.000
_cell.length_b   1.000
_cell.length_c   1.000
_cell.angle_alpha   90.00
_cell.angle_beta   90.00
_cell.angle_gamma   90.00
#
_symmetry.space_group_name_H-M   'P 1'
#
loop_
_entity.id
_entity.type
_entity.pdbx_description
1 polymer ?
#
loop_
_entity_poly.entity_id
_entity_poly.type
_entity_poly.pdbx_seq_one_letter_code
_entity_poly.pdbx_strand_id
1 'polypeptide(L)' 'MPGTGRRPAGRYGIHVQAVDPPGAPAGAAHLRLTPSAAHRIVDVYRLARVLRQAWDELGLSTAD' A
#
# COMPACT_ATOMS: atom_id res chain seq x y z
N MET A 1 -11.63 17.06 15.15
CA MET A 1 -11.09 15.69 15.08
C MET A 1 -11.59 15.09 13.76
N PRO A 2 -10.79 15.01 12.68
CA PRO A 2 -11.29 14.43 11.44
C PRO A 2 -11.48 12.92 11.60
N GLY A 3 -12.60 12.44 11.09
CA GLY A 3 -13.25 11.19 11.46
C GLY A 3 -12.51 9.91 11.08
N THR A 4 -12.64 8.94 11.97
CA THR A 4 -12.41 7.51 11.79
C THR A 4 -13.46 6.90 10.85
N GLY A 5 -13.55 7.42 9.63
CA GLY A 5 -14.28 6.75 8.56
C GLY A 5 -13.44 5.56 8.10
N ARG A 6 -13.87 4.33 8.43
CA ARG A 6 -13.32 3.11 7.83
C ARG A 6 -13.47 3.24 6.31
N ARG A 7 -12.41 3.67 5.62
CA ARG A 7 -12.43 3.76 4.16
C ARG A 7 -12.67 2.35 3.61
N PRO A 8 -13.59 2.18 2.64
CA PRO A 8 -13.82 0.88 2.04
C PRO A 8 -12.48 0.37 1.48
N ALA A 9 -12.14 -0.88 1.80
CA ALA A 9 -11.00 -1.53 1.16
C ALA A 9 -11.28 -1.52 -0.35
N GLY A 10 -10.41 -0.88 -1.12
CA GLY A 10 -10.59 -0.73 -2.57
C GLY A 10 -10.63 -2.07 -3.29
N ARG A 11 -10.60 -2.05 -4.63
CA ARG A 11 -10.69 -3.19 -5.57
C ARG A 11 -10.03 -4.51 -5.12
N TYR A 12 -8.93 -4.43 -4.36
CA TYR A 12 -8.14 -5.59 -3.95
C TYR A 12 -8.42 -6.12 -2.53
N GLY A 13 -9.26 -5.44 -1.74
CA GLY A 13 -9.47 -5.79 -0.33
C GLY A 13 -8.24 -5.53 0.56
N ILE A 14 -7.26 -4.77 0.06
CA ILE A 14 -6.01 -4.42 0.75
C ILE A 14 -5.99 -2.91 0.94
N HIS A 15 -5.63 -2.47 2.15
CA HIS A 15 -5.47 -1.06 2.48
C HIS A 15 -4.04 -0.79 2.92
N VAL A 16 -3.36 0.11 2.21
CA VAL A 16 -2.02 0.60 2.51
C VAL A 16 -2.05 2.13 2.50
N GLN A 17 -1.27 2.75 3.36
CA GLN A 17 -1.24 4.21 3.48
C GLN A 17 -0.16 4.78 2.56
N ALA A 18 -0.56 5.70 1.68
CA ALA A 18 0.38 6.56 0.97
C ALA A 18 0.92 7.63 1.93
N VAL A 19 2.22 7.90 1.84
CA VAL A 19 2.91 8.97 2.57
C VAL A 19 3.37 9.98 1.54
N ASP A 20 2.60 11.05 1.40
CA ASP A 20 2.86 12.16 0.48
C ASP A 20 3.46 13.37 1.24
N PRO A 21 4.06 14.35 0.54
CA PRO A 21 4.45 15.62 1.15
C PRO A 21 3.29 16.31 1.87
N PRO A 22 3.50 16.96 3.04
CA PRO A 22 4.78 17.19 3.73
C PRO A 22 5.26 16.00 4.59
N GLY A 23 4.52 14.89 4.62
CA GLY A 23 4.87 13.69 5.39
C GLY A 23 6.07 12.92 4.83
N ALA A 24 6.46 13.19 3.58
CA ALA A 24 7.68 12.73 2.94
C ALA A 24 8.40 13.90 2.24
N PRO A 25 9.73 13.79 1.99
CA PRO A 25 10.43 14.71 1.10
C PRO A 25 9.77 14.77 -0.28
N ALA A 26 9.89 15.92 -0.96
CA ALA A 26 9.38 16.07 -2.33
C ALA A 26 10.03 15.02 -3.26
N GLY A 27 9.20 14.34 -4.05
CA GLY A 27 9.65 13.26 -4.94
C GLY A 27 9.89 11.92 -4.24
N ALA A 28 9.70 11.81 -2.92
CA ALA A 28 9.90 10.58 -2.15
C ALA A 28 8.59 10.01 -1.60
N ALA A 29 7.48 10.19 -2.32
CA ALA A 29 6.21 9.59 -1.96
C ALA A 29 6.33 8.06 -1.94
N HIS A 30 5.85 7.43 -0.89
CA HIS A 30 6.00 5.99 -0.68
C HIS A 30 4.80 5.38 0.02
N LEU A 31 4.65 4.06 -0.12
CA LEU A 31 3.65 3.30 0.60
C LEU A 31 4.24 2.80 1.92
N ARG A 32 3.53 3.03 3.03
CA ARG A 32 3.92 2.48 4.34
C ARG A 32 3.25 1.13 4.55
N LEU A 33 4.08 0.09 4.71
CA LEU A 33 3.64 -1.27 5.06
C LEU A 33 4.03 -1.58 6.51
N THR A 34 3.07 -1.94 7.35
CA THR A 34 3.31 -2.37 8.74
C THR A 34 2.59 -3.68 9.01
N PRO A 35 3.18 -4.83 8.61
CA PRO A 35 2.67 -6.14 9.01
C PRO A 35 2.59 -6.23 10.55
N SER A 36 1.61 -6.97 11.04
CA SER A 36 1.41 -7.21 12.48
C SER A 36 1.24 -8.70 12.74
N ALA A 37 1.28 -9.11 14.01
CA ALA A 37 1.08 -10.52 14.40
C ALA A 37 -0.27 -11.11 13.93
N ALA A 38 -1.26 -10.27 13.59
CA ALA A 38 -2.53 -10.72 13.02
C ALA A 38 -2.41 -11.18 11.55
N HIS A 39 -1.35 -10.78 10.84
CA HIS A 39 -1.12 -11.16 9.46
C HIS A 39 -0.36 -12.49 9.39
N ARG A 40 -0.87 -13.40 8.58
CA ARG A 40 -0.18 -14.65 8.25
C ARG A 40 0.75 -14.43 7.07
N ILE A 41 1.69 -15.34 6.89
CA ILE A 41 2.60 -15.29 5.73
C ILE A 41 1.85 -15.29 4.38
N VAL A 42 0.70 -15.98 4.31
CA VAL A 42 -0.17 -15.98 3.12
C VAL A 42 -0.76 -14.60 2.82
N ASP A 43 -0.99 -13.76 3.83
CA ASP A 43 -1.46 -12.39 3.65
C ASP A 43 -0.36 -11.51 3.04
N VAL A 44 0.89 -11.72 3.47
CA VAL A 44 2.07 -11.03 2.92
C VAL A 44 2.30 -11.41 1.46
N TYR A 45 2.19 -12.70 1.11
CA TYR A 45 2.28 -13.13 -0.29
C TYR A 45 1.14 -12.56 -1.15
N ARG A 46 -0.08 -12.54 -0.62
CA ARG A 46 -1.22 -11.92 -1.30
C ARG A 46 -0.98 -10.43 -1.53
N LEU A 47 -0.45 -9.72 -0.53
CA LEU A 47 -0.07 -8.31 -0.65
C LEU A 47 0.96 -8.09 -1.75
N ALA A 48 2.05 -8.86 -1.76
CA ALA A 48 3.09 -8.74 -2.78
C ALA A 48 2.54 -8.97 -4.20
N ARG A 49 1.68 -9.99 -4.38
CA ARG A 49 1.06 -10.28 -5.68
C ARG A 49 0.16 -9.15 -6.17
N VAL A 50 -0.68 -8.61 -5.27
CA VAL A 50 -1.57 -7.48 -5.60
C VAL A 50 -0.77 -6.22 -5.91
N LEU A 51 0.28 -5.93 -5.13
CA LEU A 51 1.14 -4.77 -5.39
C LEU A 51 1.81 -4.87 -6.76
N ARG A 52 2.32 -6.06 -7.13
CA ARG A 52 2.88 -6.29 -8.48
C ARG A 52 1.85 -6.04 -9.57
N GLN A 53 0.66 -6.62 -9.45
CA GLN A 53 -0.41 -6.41 -10.43
C GLN A 53 -0.78 -4.93 -10.56
N ALA A 54 -0.91 -4.21 -9.45
CA ALA A 54 -1.20 -2.78 -9.47
C ALA A 54 -0.05 -1.96 -10.09
N TRP A 55 1.21 -2.35 -9.85
CA TRP A 55 2.39 -1.73 -10.46
C TRP A 55 2.36 -1.87 -12.00
N ASP A 56 2.06 -3.08 -12.47
CA ASP A 56 1.99 -3.40 -13.90
C ASP A 56 0.84 -2.64 -14.57
N GLU A 57 -0.34 -2.57 -13.94
CA GLU A 57 -1.50 -1.80 -14.43
C GLU A 57 -1.19 -0.29 -14.56
N LEU A 58 -0.30 0.24 -13.71
CA LEU A 58 0.13 1.64 -13.73
C LEU A 58 1.31 1.90 -14.67
N GLY A 59 1.94 0.86 -15.23
CA GLY A 59 3.13 0.99 -16.07
C GLY A 59 4.35 1.54 -15.32
N LEU A 60 4.45 1.30 -14.01
CA LEU A 60 5.58 1.75 -13.19
C LEU A 60 6.78 0.83 -13.37
N SER A 61 7.98 1.40 -13.47
CA SER A 61 9.22 0.62 -13.46
C SER A 61 9.47 0.00 -12.08
N THR A 62 10.06 -1.18 -12.08
CA THR A 62 10.65 -1.78 -10.88
C THR A 62 12.16 -1.67 -10.93
N ALA A 63 12.80 -1.59 -9.76
CA ALA A 63 14.25 -1.73 -9.70
C ALA A 63 14.64 -3.15 -10.17
N ASP A 64 15.64 -3.22 -11.05
CA ASP A 64 16.30 -4.46 -11.49
C ASP A 64 17.07 -5.12 -10.33
#